data_AF-A0A7W9JL07-F1
#
_entry.id   AF-A0A7W9JL07-F1
#
_cell.length_a   1.000
_cell.length_b   1.000
_cell.length_c   1.000
_cell.angle_alpha   90.00
_cell.angle_beta   90.00
_cell.angle_gamma   90.00
#
_symmetry.space_group_name_H-M   'P 1'
#
loop_
_entity.id
_entity.type
_entity.pdbx_description
1 polymer ?
#
loop_
_entity_poly.entity_id
_entity_poly.type
_entity_poly.pdbx_seq_one_letter_code
_entity_poly.pdbx_strand_id
1 'polypeptide(L)'
;MLSPRTLARLSSVAAFLNTAPGPRGGQEEPERFTAATQLPALVPELQEGEVRLRLAAAAAVRARELRERLTRVWALAATDEPAAVDAVNELLAEAGPLRLTAGGDVVGLAPAQVPADAVERLAAMAALALAETAMDGELARLRVCEGEDCANALVDASRNRSKRFCDEANCANRTHVRSYRARLAEAAEAAPATDPAGPEEAEAPEAVVDSEAPADEPLQETEKEKKERRKAQKKARKKAAKKAGKKKSDKKKSDKKKD
;
A
#
# COMPACT_ATOMS: atom_id res chain seq x y z
N MET A 1 2.71 -6.30 -16.67
CA MET A 1 2.59 -5.30 -15.58
C MET A 1 1.12 -4.95 -15.45
N LEU A 2 0.54 -5.03 -14.26
CA LEU A 2 -0.90 -4.83 -14.07
C LEU A 2 -1.34 -3.43 -14.52
N SER A 3 -2.51 -3.34 -15.13
CA SER A 3 -3.11 -2.03 -15.45
C SER A 3 -3.37 -1.24 -14.15
N PRO A 4 -3.36 0.10 -14.17
CA PRO A 4 -3.64 0.91 -12.99
C PRO A 4 -4.98 0.57 -12.31
N ARG A 5 -5.99 0.22 -13.11
CA ARG A 5 -7.34 -0.17 -12.66
C ARG A 5 -7.32 -1.53 -11.96
N THR A 6 -6.64 -2.51 -12.54
CA THR A 6 -6.50 -3.87 -11.97
C THR A 6 -5.71 -3.81 -10.67
N LEU A 7 -4.61 -3.07 -10.65
CA LEU A 7 -3.80 -2.90 -9.45
C LEU A 7 -4.58 -2.23 -8.30
N ALA A 8 -5.34 -1.16 -8.58
CA ALA A 8 -6.16 -0.50 -7.57
C ALA A 8 -7.18 -1.48 -6.94
N ARG A 9 -7.93 -2.20 -7.79
CA ARG A 9 -8.91 -3.20 -7.35
C ARG A 9 -8.31 -4.31 -6.52
N LEU A 10 -7.20 -4.90 -6.97
CA LEU A 10 -6.52 -5.95 -6.21
C LEU A 10 -5.94 -5.43 -4.89
N SER A 11 -5.49 -4.17 -4.84
CA SER A 11 -5.00 -3.56 -3.60
C SER A 11 -6.14 -3.36 -2.59
N SER A 12 -7.31 -2.89 -3.05
CA SER A 12 -8.52 -2.80 -2.22
C SER A 12 -9.02 -4.17 -1.76
N VAL A 13 -8.99 -5.19 -2.64
CA VAL A 13 -9.30 -6.58 -2.26
C VAL A 13 -8.33 -7.07 -1.20
N ALA A 14 -7.01 -6.86 -1.35
CA ALA A 14 -6.02 -7.24 -0.34
C ALA A 14 -6.26 -6.53 1.00
N ALA A 15 -6.63 -5.24 0.99
CA ALA A 15 -7.02 -4.52 2.21
C ALA A 15 -8.27 -5.14 2.87
N PHE A 16 -9.25 -5.57 2.07
CA PHE A 16 -10.41 -6.32 2.56
C PHE A 16 -10.02 -7.70 3.13
N LEU A 17 -9.15 -8.48 2.46
CA LEU A 17 -8.63 -9.75 3.00
C LEU A 17 -7.94 -9.52 4.34
N ASN A 18 -7.20 -8.43 4.45
CA ASN A 18 -6.52 -7.99 5.65
C ASN A 18 -7.46 -7.44 6.73
N THR A 19 -8.74 -7.80 6.73
CA THR A 19 -9.64 -7.55 7.88
C THR A 19 -9.94 -8.81 8.70
N ALA A 20 -9.59 -10.00 8.19
CA ALA A 20 -9.77 -11.27 8.89
C ALA A 20 -9.04 -11.31 10.25
N PRO A 21 -9.49 -12.09 11.23
CA PRO A 21 -8.67 -12.33 12.42
C PRO A 21 -7.37 -13.06 12.03
N GLY A 22 -6.30 -12.83 12.79
CA GLY A 22 -5.03 -13.54 12.58
C GLY A 22 -3.78 -12.71 12.90
N PRO A 23 -2.60 -13.31 12.67
CA PRO A 23 -1.33 -12.68 13.01
C PRO A 23 -0.97 -11.58 12.00
N ARG A 24 -0.61 -10.40 12.51
CA ARG A 24 -0.23 -9.21 11.72
C ARG A 24 1.01 -8.55 12.27
N GLY A 25 2.16 -9.05 11.84
CA GLY A 25 3.43 -8.50 12.23
C GLY A 25 3.72 -8.72 13.71
N GLY A 26 3.48 -9.94 14.20
CA GLY A 26 3.73 -10.33 15.58
C GLY A 26 2.65 -9.91 16.58
N GLN A 27 1.51 -9.42 16.10
CA GLN A 27 0.34 -9.11 16.93
C GLN A 27 -0.84 -9.95 16.44
N GLU A 28 -1.58 -10.54 17.37
CA GLU A 28 -2.82 -11.23 17.05
C GLU A 28 -3.95 -10.20 16.95
N GLU A 29 -4.55 -10.09 15.77
CA GLU A 29 -5.57 -9.08 15.49
C GLU A 29 -6.96 -9.74 15.41
N PRO A 30 -8.00 -9.14 16.02
CA PRO A 30 -9.35 -9.67 15.95
C PRO A 30 -9.99 -9.45 14.57
N GLU A 31 -11.20 -9.97 14.37
CA GLU A 31 -12.03 -9.64 13.21
C GLU A 31 -12.29 -8.12 13.15
N ARG A 32 -11.85 -7.46 12.08
CA ARG A 32 -12.03 -6.01 11.88
C ARG A 32 -13.15 -5.65 10.92
N PHE A 33 -13.64 -6.60 10.12
CA PHE A 33 -14.82 -6.42 9.29
C PHE A 33 -16.06 -6.91 10.04
N THR A 34 -16.68 -6.00 10.77
CA THR A 34 -17.83 -6.25 11.65
C THR A 34 -19.16 -5.94 10.98
N ALA A 35 -19.18 -5.03 9.99
CA ALA A 35 -20.39 -4.60 9.31
C ALA A 35 -20.18 -4.36 7.80
N ALA A 36 -21.20 -4.69 7.00
CA ALA A 36 -21.17 -4.48 5.55
C ALA A 36 -20.97 -3.00 5.15
N THR A 37 -21.39 -2.06 6.01
CA THR A 37 -21.18 -0.62 5.82
C THR A 37 -19.72 -0.19 5.74
N GLN A 38 -18.77 -1.05 6.13
CA GLN A 38 -17.34 -0.82 5.96
C GLN A 38 -16.86 -1.06 4.52
N LEU A 39 -17.61 -1.82 3.70
CA LEU A 39 -17.20 -2.20 2.33
C LEU A 39 -16.84 -0.99 1.45
N PRO A 40 -17.61 0.11 1.39
CA PRO A 40 -17.24 1.24 0.53
C PRO A 40 -15.95 1.94 0.96
N ALA A 41 -15.59 1.88 2.25
CA ALA A 41 -14.33 2.47 2.74
C ALA A 41 -13.13 1.55 2.47
N LEU A 42 -13.32 0.23 2.58
CA LEU A 42 -12.29 -0.77 2.30
C LEU A 42 -12.06 -0.96 0.79
N VAL A 43 -13.12 -0.82 0.01
CA VAL A 43 -13.14 -1.06 -1.44
C VAL A 43 -13.86 0.11 -2.14
N PRO A 44 -13.18 1.25 -2.32
CA PRO A 44 -13.77 2.45 -2.93
C PRO A 44 -14.32 2.21 -4.35
N GLU A 45 -13.74 1.27 -5.08
CA GLU A 45 -14.16 0.90 -6.44
C GLU A 45 -15.59 0.34 -6.49
N LEU A 46 -16.16 -0.06 -5.35
CA LEU A 46 -17.57 -0.40 -5.23
C LEU A 46 -18.50 0.77 -5.56
N GLN A 47 -18.02 2.01 -5.38
CA GLN A 47 -18.78 3.23 -5.63
C GLN A 47 -18.58 3.79 -7.04
N GLU A 48 -17.81 3.11 -7.91
CA GLU A 48 -17.66 3.53 -9.31
C GLU A 48 -19.00 3.45 -10.07
N GLY A 49 -19.31 4.48 -10.86
CA GLY A 49 -20.55 4.56 -11.64
C GLY A 49 -21.78 5.01 -10.84
N GLU A 50 -22.95 4.99 -11.48
CA GLU A 50 -24.19 5.55 -10.92
C GLU A 50 -25.04 4.54 -10.13
N VAL A 51 -24.47 3.39 -9.75
CA VAL A 51 -25.21 2.32 -9.08
C VAL A 51 -25.23 2.54 -7.57
N ARG A 52 -26.43 2.64 -6.97
CA ARG A 52 -26.57 2.68 -5.51
C ARG A 52 -26.21 1.32 -4.90
N LEU A 53 -25.25 1.31 -3.98
CA LEU A 53 -24.90 0.13 -3.19
C LEU A 53 -25.98 -0.18 -2.17
N ARG A 54 -26.51 -1.39 -2.21
CA ARG A 54 -27.35 -1.94 -1.13
C ARG A 54 -26.46 -2.64 -0.11
N LEU A 55 -26.63 -2.27 1.16
CA LEU A 55 -25.82 -2.74 2.29
C LEU A 55 -26.77 -3.26 3.37
N ALA A 56 -27.04 -4.56 3.38
CA ALA A 56 -27.85 -5.21 4.40
C ALA A 56 -26.97 -5.83 5.50
N ALA A 57 -27.48 -6.02 6.72
CA ALA A 57 -26.70 -6.63 7.81
C ALA A 57 -26.20 -8.06 7.47
N ALA A 58 -27.04 -8.87 6.82
CA ALA A 58 -26.70 -10.22 6.36
C ALA A 58 -25.53 -10.25 5.35
N ALA A 59 -25.23 -9.12 4.69
CA ALA A 59 -24.12 -9.01 3.75
C ALA A 59 -22.75 -9.16 4.44
N ALA A 60 -22.65 -8.91 5.76
CA ALA A 60 -21.39 -9.07 6.48
C ALA A 60 -20.93 -10.54 6.50
N VAL A 61 -21.84 -11.48 6.72
CA VAL A 61 -21.53 -12.93 6.72
C VAL A 61 -21.07 -13.38 5.34
N ARG A 62 -21.85 -13.09 4.30
CA ARG A 62 -21.49 -13.45 2.92
C ARG A 62 -20.19 -12.81 2.44
N ALA A 63 -19.90 -11.58 2.87
CA ALA A 63 -18.64 -10.94 2.57
C ALA A 63 -17.46 -11.68 3.24
N ARG A 64 -17.60 -12.17 4.47
CA ARG A 64 -16.55 -12.99 5.11
C ARG A 64 -16.36 -14.33 4.40
N GLU A 65 -17.43 -14.99 3.97
CA GLU A 65 -17.35 -16.21 3.14
C GLU A 65 -16.60 -15.94 1.81
N LEU A 66 -16.94 -14.83 1.13
CA LEU A 66 -16.20 -14.39 -0.05
C LEU A 66 -14.72 -14.10 0.26
N ARG A 67 -14.43 -13.51 1.42
CA ARG A 67 -13.07 -13.21 1.86
C ARG A 67 -12.23 -14.49 2.01
N GLU A 68 -12.80 -15.57 2.54
CA GLU A 68 -12.12 -16.86 2.66
C GLU A 68 -11.78 -17.45 1.29
N ARG A 69 -12.71 -17.39 0.35
CA ARG A 69 -12.49 -17.84 -1.04
C ARG A 69 -11.41 -17.03 -1.75
N LEU A 70 -11.43 -15.70 -1.61
CA LEU A 70 -10.40 -14.83 -2.17
C LEU A 70 -9.03 -15.05 -1.50
N THR A 71 -9.01 -15.33 -0.19
CA THR A 71 -7.78 -15.69 0.54
C THR A 71 -7.15 -16.95 -0.03
N ARG A 72 -7.97 -17.95 -0.37
CA ARG A 72 -7.51 -19.18 -1.06
C ARG A 72 -6.85 -18.85 -2.40
N VAL A 73 -7.43 -17.95 -3.22
CA VAL A 73 -6.80 -17.51 -4.48
C VAL A 73 -5.41 -16.93 -4.22
N TRP A 74 -5.27 -16.05 -3.22
CA TRP A 74 -3.97 -15.44 -2.87
C TRP A 74 -2.93 -16.48 -2.40
N ALA A 75 -3.36 -17.52 -1.66
CA ALA A 75 -2.46 -18.57 -1.20
C ALA A 75 -1.95 -19.46 -2.35
N LEU A 76 -2.79 -19.70 -3.36
CA LEU A 76 -2.47 -20.54 -4.52
C LEU A 76 -1.70 -19.80 -5.61
N ALA A 77 -1.91 -18.49 -5.76
CA ALA A 77 -1.46 -17.72 -6.93
C ALA A 77 0.05 -17.80 -7.24
N ALA A 78 0.91 -18.03 -6.25
CA ALA A 78 2.36 -18.19 -6.43
C ALA A 78 2.86 -19.63 -6.27
N THR A 79 1.99 -20.57 -5.89
CA THR A 79 2.36 -21.96 -5.51
C THR A 79 1.72 -23.01 -6.40
N ASP A 80 0.50 -22.78 -6.87
CA ASP A 80 -0.30 -23.65 -7.73
C ASP A 80 -1.21 -22.80 -8.63
N GLU A 81 -0.66 -22.35 -9.76
CA GLU A 81 -1.37 -21.49 -10.71
C GLU A 81 -2.63 -22.15 -11.29
N PRO A 82 -2.63 -23.43 -11.74
CA PRO A 82 -3.85 -24.10 -12.18
C PRO A 82 -4.97 -24.09 -11.13
N ALA A 83 -4.66 -24.43 -9.87
CA ALA A 83 -5.67 -24.39 -8.81
C ALA A 83 -6.15 -22.96 -8.50
N ALA A 84 -5.29 -21.95 -8.63
CA ALA A 84 -5.69 -20.55 -8.50
C ALA A 84 -6.65 -20.14 -9.63
N VAL A 85 -6.39 -20.58 -10.86
CA VAL A 85 -7.27 -20.33 -12.02
C VAL A 85 -8.63 -21.00 -11.83
N ASP A 86 -8.67 -22.24 -11.31
CA ASP A 86 -9.93 -22.92 -11.00
C ASP A 86 -10.75 -22.15 -9.96
N ALA A 87 -10.12 -21.65 -8.90
CA ALA A 87 -10.78 -20.82 -7.89
C ALA A 87 -11.28 -19.47 -8.47
N VAL A 88 -10.57 -18.90 -9.46
CA VAL A 88 -11.03 -17.71 -10.19
C VAL A 88 -12.23 -18.04 -11.08
N ASN A 89 -12.25 -19.21 -11.73
CA ASN A 89 -13.36 -19.65 -12.56
C ASN A 89 -14.65 -19.84 -11.74
N GLU A 90 -14.56 -20.35 -10.51
CA GLU A 90 -15.70 -20.42 -9.59
C GLU A 90 -16.30 -19.04 -9.31
N LEU A 91 -15.45 -18.03 -9.07
CA LEU A 91 -15.89 -16.65 -8.83
C LEU A 91 -16.51 -16.02 -10.10
N LEU A 92 -15.96 -16.33 -11.29
CA LEU A 92 -16.51 -15.87 -12.56
C LEU A 92 -17.87 -16.51 -12.87
N ALA A 93 -18.04 -17.79 -12.56
CA ALA A 93 -19.30 -18.49 -12.75
C ALA A 93 -20.44 -17.83 -11.94
N GLU A 94 -20.15 -17.39 -10.72
CA GLU A 94 -21.10 -16.65 -9.88
C GLU A 94 -21.37 -15.22 -10.37
N ALA A 95 -20.39 -14.56 -10.96
CA ALA A 95 -20.58 -13.24 -11.56
C ALA A 95 -21.54 -13.28 -12.77
N GLY A 96 -21.71 -14.45 -13.38
CA GLY A 96 -22.62 -14.70 -14.48
C GLY A 96 -22.09 -14.21 -15.84
N PRO A 97 -22.97 -14.15 -16.86
CA PRO A 97 -22.59 -13.67 -18.19
C PRO A 97 -21.94 -12.29 -18.16
N LEU A 98 -20.89 -12.09 -18.94
CA LEU A 98 -20.17 -10.83 -19.04
C LEU A 98 -20.61 -10.02 -20.26
N ARG A 99 -20.53 -8.70 -20.15
CA ARG A 99 -20.69 -7.77 -21.28
C ARG A 99 -19.48 -6.87 -21.42
N LEU A 100 -19.22 -6.43 -22.64
CA LEU A 100 -18.27 -5.35 -22.88
C LEU A 100 -18.87 -4.02 -22.42
N THR A 101 -18.02 -3.17 -21.87
CA THR A 101 -18.32 -1.80 -21.48
C THR A 101 -17.34 -0.86 -22.16
N ALA A 102 -17.83 0.25 -22.67
CA ALA A 102 -17.01 1.35 -23.17
C ALA A 102 -17.14 2.51 -22.18
N GLY A 103 -16.04 2.91 -21.55
CA GLY A 103 -16.01 4.03 -20.62
C GLY A 103 -14.68 4.77 -20.71
N GLY A 104 -14.72 6.01 -21.21
CA GLY A 104 -13.50 6.75 -21.57
C GLY A 104 -12.77 6.09 -22.73
N ASP A 105 -11.43 6.01 -22.66
CA ASP A 105 -10.55 5.43 -23.70
C ASP A 105 -10.32 3.92 -23.54
N VAL A 106 -11.02 3.24 -22.63
CA VAL A 106 -10.75 1.84 -22.28
C VAL A 106 -12.00 0.99 -22.43
N VAL A 107 -11.87 -0.12 -23.16
CA VAL A 107 -12.86 -1.20 -23.20
C VAL A 107 -12.61 -2.13 -22.01
N GLY A 108 -13.65 -2.49 -21.28
CA GLY A 108 -13.54 -3.40 -20.13
C GLY A 108 -14.71 -4.36 -20.03
N LEU A 109 -14.53 -5.39 -19.21
CA LEU A 109 -15.60 -6.34 -18.88
C LEU A 109 -16.37 -5.89 -17.64
N ALA A 110 -17.67 -6.19 -17.63
CA ALA A 110 -18.53 -6.09 -16.46
C ALA A 110 -19.58 -7.23 -16.49
N PRO A 111 -20.18 -7.59 -15.35
CA PRO A 111 -21.35 -8.47 -15.35
C PRO A 111 -22.46 -7.91 -16.24
N ALA A 112 -23.12 -8.78 -16.99
CA ALA A 112 -24.25 -8.42 -17.83
C ALA A 112 -25.48 -8.08 -16.96
N GLN A 113 -25.64 -8.75 -15.83
CA GLN A 113 -26.65 -8.46 -14.82
C GLN A 113 -26.11 -7.42 -13.83
N VAL A 114 -27.00 -6.57 -13.31
CA VAL A 114 -26.63 -5.62 -12.26
C VAL A 114 -26.53 -6.41 -10.94
N PRO A 115 -25.39 -6.35 -10.23
CA PRO A 115 -25.26 -6.99 -8.92
C PRO A 115 -26.36 -6.51 -7.95
N ALA A 116 -26.98 -7.43 -7.22
CA ALA A 116 -28.10 -7.13 -6.34
C ALA A 116 -27.69 -6.31 -5.10
N ASP A 117 -26.43 -6.49 -4.65
CA ASP A 117 -25.85 -5.78 -3.51
C ASP A 117 -24.32 -5.63 -3.59
N ALA A 118 -23.73 -5.03 -2.55
CA ALA A 118 -22.31 -4.74 -2.48
C ALA A 118 -21.41 -5.99 -2.47
N VAL A 119 -21.89 -7.14 -1.98
CA VAL A 119 -21.09 -8.37 -1.90
C VAL A 119 -20.97 -9.00 -3.27
N GLU A 120 -22.09 -9.10 -4.01
CA GLU A 120 -22.06 -9.55 -5.41
C GLU A 120 -21.20 -8.63 -6.28
N ARG A 121 -21.27 -7.31 -6.05
CA ARG A 121 -20.43 -6.35 -6.77
C ARG A 121 -18.95 -6.53 -6.44
N LEU A 122 -18.61 -6.80 -5.17
CA LEU A 122 -17.23 -7.11 -4.76
C LEU A 122 -16.74 -8.41 -5.39
N ALA A 123 -17.55 -9.47 -5.36
CA ALA A 123 -17.22 -10.76 -5.95
C ALA A 123 -16.94 -10.62 -7.44
N ALA A 124 -17.85 -10.00 -8.20
CA ALA A 124 -17.68 -9.80 -9.62
C ALA A 124 -16.47 -8.92 -9.97
N MET A 125 -16.26 -7.84 -9.23
CA MET A 125 -15.10 -6.96 -9.44
C MET A 125 -13.78 -7.68 -9.16
N ALA A 126 -13.70 -8.46 -8.07
CA ALA A 126 -12.53 -9.25 -7.74
C ALA A 126 -12.29 -10.33 -8.81
N ALA A 127 -13.33 -11.07 -9.21
CA ALA A 127 -13.26 -12.10 -10.25
C ALA A 127 -12.68 -11.55 -11.55
N LEU A 128 -13.17 -10.39 -12.03
CA LEU A 128 -12.70 -9.77 -13.25
C LEU A 128 -11.24 -9.27 -13.15
N ALA A 129 -10.86 -8.68 -12.01
CA ALA A 129 -9.48 -8.24 -11.79
C ALA A 129 -8.50 -9.42 -11.71
N LEU A 130 -8.92 -10.52 -11.08
CA LEU A 130 -8.15 -11.76 -11.01
C LEU A 130 -8.04 -12.44 -12.37
N ALA A 131 -9.12 -12.46 -13.16
CA ALA A 131 -9.11 -13.01 -14.52
C ALA A 131 -8.17 -12.23 -15.44
N GLU A 132 -8.22 -10.90 -15.40
CA GLU A 132 -7.28 -10.04 -16.14
C GLU A 132 -5.82 -10.35 -15.74
N THR A 133 -5.57 -10.48 -14.44
CA THR A 133 -4.24 -10.82 -13.90
C THR A 133 -3.76 -12.21 -14.33
N ALA A 134 -4.67 -13.19 -14.41
CA ALA A 134 -4.39 -14.53 -14.90
C ALA A 134 -4.05 -14.53 -16.40
N MET A 135 -4.85 -13.84 -17.21
CA MET A 135 -4.60 -13.70 -18.65
C MET A 135 -3.26 -13.01 -18.95
N ASP A 136 -2.84 -12.08 -18.10
CA ASP A 136 -1.55 -11.39 -18.20
C ASP A 136 -0.35 -12.23 -17.70
N GLY A 137 -0.57 -13.40 -17.11
CA GLY A 137 0.48 -14.23 -16.49
C GLY A 137 1.13 -13.56 -15.27
N GLU A 138 0.33 -12.80 -14.51
CA GLU A 138 0.81 -11.97 -13.40
C GLU A 138 0.25 -12.41 -12.03
N LEU A 139 -0.37 -13.60 -11.92
CA LEU A 139 -0.92 -14.13 -10.66
C LEU A 139 0.12 -14.21 -9.54
N ALA A 140 1.39 -14.51 -9.87
CA ALA A 140 2.48 -14.54 -8.90
C ALA A 140 2.73 -13.20 -8.17
N ARG A 141 2.10 -12.08 -8.60
CA ARG A 141 2.11 -10.80 -7.86
C ARG A 141 1.20 -10.80 -6.65
N LEU A 142 0.24 -11.73 -6.56
CA LEU A 142 -0.59 -11.93 -5.39
C LEU A 142 0.21 -12.79 -4.40
N ARG A 143 0.55 -12.21 -3.25
CA ARG A 143 1.44 -12.88 -2.28
C ARG A 143 0.91 -12.75 -0.86
N VAL A 144 1.36 -13.64 0.00
CA VAL A 144 1.27 -13.51 1.45
C VAL A 144 2.57 -12.89 1.96
N CYS A 145 2.46 -12.01 2.96
CA CYS A 145 3.59 -11.34 3.58
C CYS A 145 4.61 -12.35 4.14
N GLU A 146 5.89 -12.13 3.86
CA GLU A 146 6.99 -12.95 4.40
C GLU A 146 7.48 -12.49 5.79
N GLY A 147 6.77 -11.55 6.42
CA GLY A 147 7.11 -11.09 7.76
C GLY A 147 6.78 -12.16 8.79
N GLU A 148 7.62 -12.27 9.83
CA GLU A 148 7.34 -13.15 10.97
C GLU A 148 5.99 -12.80 11.60
N ASP A 149 5.19 -13.84 11.84
CA ASP A 149 3.83 -13.80 12.37
C ASP A 149 2.96 -12.78 11.62
N CYS A 150 2.90 -12.90 10.28
CA CYS A 150 2.10 -12.03 9.44
C CYS A 150 1.43 -12.82 8.30
N ALA A 151 0.10 -12.84 8.29
CA ALA A 151 -0.70 -13.49 7.26
C ALA A 151 -1.28 -12.49 6.24
N ASN A 152 -0.80 -11.24 6.21
CA ASN A 152 -1.36 -10.21 5.33
C ASN A 152 -1.19 -10.57 3.85
N ALA A 153 -2.28 -10.46 3.09
CA ALA A 153 -2.26 -10.44 1.64
C ALA A 153 -1.62 -9.14 1.14
N LEU A 154 -0.86 -9.23 0.05
CA LEU A 154 -0.26 -8.10 -0.65
C LEU A 154 -0.31 -8.29 -2.16
N VAL A 155 -0.19 -7.18 -2.89
CA VAL A 155 -0.03 -7.15 -4.35
C VAL A 155 1.32 -6.52 -4.68
N ASP A 156 2.13 -7.24 -5.45
CA ASP A 156 3.44 -6.77 -5.88
C ASP A 156 3.35 -5.83 -7.09
N ALA A 157 3.26 -4.54 -6.80
CA ALA A 157 3.31 -3.46 -7.79
C ALA A 157 4.73 -3.10 -8.26
N SER A 158 5.78 -3.75 -7.73
CA SER A 158 7.16 -3.42 -8.09
C SER A 158 7.48 -3.86 -9.52
N ARG A 159 8.40 -3.12 -10.16
CA ARG A 159 8.85 -3.42 -11.52
C ARG A 159 9.49 -4.81 -11.62
N ASN A 160 10.26 -5.20 -10.61
CA ASN A 160 11.09 -6.40 -10.61
C ASN A 160 10.50 -7.57 -9.78
N ARG A 161 9.20 -7.53 -9.45
CA ARG A 161 8.52 -8.56 -8.62
C ARG A 161 9.27 -8.84 -7.29
N SER A 162 9.72 -7.78 -6.64
CA SER A 162 10.59 -7.83 -5.46
C SER A 162 9.86 -7.50 -4.15
N LYS A 163 8.54 -7.29 -4.14
CA LYS A 163 7.81 -6.96 -2.91
C LYS A 163 7.61 -8.24 -2.08
N ARG A 164 8.16 -8.23 -0.87
CA ARG A 164 8.12 -9.37 0.06
C ARG A 164 7.27 -9.14 1.29
N PHE A 165 7.04 -7.89 1.65
CA PHE A 165 6.40 -7.51 2.91
C PHE A 165 5.19 -6.62 2.66
N CYS A 166 4.17 -6.75 3.51
CA CYS A 166 3.01 -5.86 3.50
C CYS A 166 3.39 -4.46 4.02
N ASP A 167 2.65 -3.44 3.57
CA ASP A 167 2.86 -2.07 4.03
C ASP A 167 2.16 -1.79 5.37
N GLU A 168 1.08 -2.52 5.66
CA GLU A 168 0.19 -2.29 6.80
C GLU A 168 0.87 -2.52 8.16
N ALA A 169 1.54 -3.67 8.35
CA ALA A 169 2.20 -4.02 9.61
C ALA A 169 3.67 -3.59 9.66
N ASN A 170 4.13 -2.79 8.69
CA ASN A 170 5.53 -2.35 8.56
C ASN A 170 6.55 -3.52 8.63
N CYS A 171 6.20 -4.66 8.03
CA CYS A 171 6.98 -5.89 8.17
C CYS A 171 8.40 -5.77 7.60
N ALA A 172 8.61 -4.94 6.56
CA ALA A 172 9.95 -4.70 6.03
C ALA A 172 10.90 -4.12 7.09
N ASN A 173 10.46 -3.07 7.80
CA ASN A 173 11.27 -2.46 8.86
C ASN A 173 11.45 -3.40 10.04
N ARG A 174 10.41 -4.15 10.43
CA ARG A 174 10.50 -5.16 11.51
C ARG A 174 11.58 -6.19 11.21
N THR A 175 11.58 -6.75 9.99
CA THR A 175 12.60 -7.71 9.55
C THR A 175 13.99 -7.10 9.56
N HIS A 176 14.14 -5.86 9.08
CA HIS A 176 15.43 -5.15 9.09
C HIS A 176 15.95 -4.96 10.52
N VAL A 177 15.12 -4.44 11.44
CA VAL A 177 15.50 -4.22 12.84
C VAL A 177 15.88 -5.54 13.53
N ARG A 178 15.12 -6.63 13.29
CA ARG A 178 15.45 -7.94 13.83
C ARG A 178 16.81 -8.45 13.33
N SER A 179 17.04 -8.39 12.02
CA SER A 179 18.33 -8.81 11.43
C SER A 179 19.52 -7.96 11.93
N TYR A 180 19.30 -6.68 12.21
CA TYR A 180 20.31 -5.82 12.80
C TYR A 180 20.63 -6.23 14.25
N ARG A 181 19.60 -6.45 15.08
CA ARG A 181 19.76 -6.89 16.47
C ARG A 181 20.41 -8.27 16.58
N ALA A 182 20.08 -9.22 15.69
CA ALA A 182 20.72 -10.53 15.64
C ALA A 182 22.23 -10.41 15.40
N ARG A 183 22.63 -9.61 14.41
CA ARG A 183 24.06 -9.36 14.12
C ARG A 183 24.79 -8.67 15.27
N LEU A 184 24.13 -7.77 16.01
CA LEU A 184 24.74 -7.17 17.20
C LEU A 184 24.91 -8.17 18.35
N ALA A 185 23.94 -9.07 18.54
CA ALA A 185 24.05 -10.13 19.55
C ALA A 185 25.17 -11.12 19.20
N GLU A 186 25.25 -11.55 17.93
CA GLU A 186 26.34 -12.39 17.42
C GLU A 186 27.71 -11.71 17.58
N ALA A 187 27.81 -10.40 17.30
CA ALA A 187 29.05 -9.66 17.48
C ALA A 187 29.45 -9.48 18.96
N ALA A 188 28.48 -9.33 19.87
CA ALA A 188 28.72 -9.24 21.30
C ALA A 188 29.14 -10.61 21.89
N GLU A 189 28.58 -11.70 21.39
CA GLU A 189 28.96 -13.07 21.78
C GLU A 189 30.31 -13.50 21.21
N ALA A 190 30.65 -13.03 20.00
CA ALA A 190 31.95 -13.27 19.37
C ALA A 190 33.08 -12.36 19.90
N ALA A 191 32.75 -11.34 20.72
CA ALA A 191 33.77 -10.52 21.36
C ALA A 191 34.52 -11.39 22.39
N PRO A 192 35.86 -11.49 22.33
CA PRO A 192 36.61 -12.24 23.33
C PRO A 192 36.33 -11.66 24.71
N ALA A 193 36.12 -12.53 25.69
CA ALA A 193 36.06 -12.13 27.10
C ALA A 193 37.39 -11.45 27.45
N THR A 194 37.42 -10.12 27.37
CA THR A 194 38.48 -9.34 27.98
C THR A 194 38.30 -9.54 29.48
N ASP A 195 39.18 -10.34 30.07
CA ASP A 195 39.32 -10.44 31.52
C ASP A 195 39.36 -9.01 32.08
N PRO A 196 38.49 -8.64 33.05
CA PRO A 196 38.66 -7.40 33.77
C PRO A 196 39.83 -7.61 34.74
N ALA A 197 41.06 -7.56 34.23
CA ALA A 197 42.21 -7.25 35.07
C ALA A 197 41.89 -5.91 35.74
N GLY A 198 41.98 -5.90 37.07
CA GLY A 198 41.50 -4.83 37.96
C GLY A 198 42.09 -3.45 37.66
N PRO A 199 41.63 -2.41 38.38
CA PRO A 199 41.98 -1.04 38.07
C PRO A 199 43.46 -0.81 38.40
N GLU A 200 44.33 -0.86 37.40
CA GLU A 200 45.60 -0.15 37.46
C GLU A 200 45.29 1.34 37.22
N GLU A 201 45.62 2.13 38.23
CA GLU A 201 45.54 3.58 38.24
C GLU A 201 46.29 4.14 37.01
N ALA A 202 45.54 4.52 35.99
CA ALA A 202 46.04 5.36 34.92
C ALA A 202 46.11 6.80 35.43
N GLU A 203 47.32 7.17 35.83
CA GLU A 203 47.77 8.53 36.10
C GLU A 203 47.28 9.48 35.00
N ALA A 204 46.58 10.55 35.40
CA ALA A 204 46.01 11.52 34.49
C ALA A 204 47.13 12.29 33.76
N PRO A 205 47.16 12.31 32.41
CA PRO A 205 48.06 13.22 31.73
C PRO A 205 47.49 14.64 31.78
N GLU A 206 48.36 15.56 32.17
CA GLU A 206 48.13 17.00 32.24
C GLU A 206 47.61 17.58 30.93
N ALA A 207 46.80 18.63 31.07
CA ALA A 207 46.22 19.40 30.00
C ALA A 207 47.32 20.04 29.12
N VAL A 208 47.42 19.57 27.88
CA VAL A 208 48.10 20.30 26.80
C VAL A 208 47.00 20.99 25.99
N VAL A 209 46.92 22.30 26.17
CA VAL A 209 46.15 23.22 25.30
C VAL A 209 46.92 23.34 24.00
N ASP A 210 46.46 22.66 22.96
CA ASP A 210 46.78 23.01 21.58
C ASP A 210 45.52 23.53 20.89
N SER A 211 45.54 24.84 20.70
CA SER A 211 44.55 25.64 20.00
C SER A 211 44.82 25.54 18.50
N GLU A 212 44.15 24.62 17.82
CA GLU A 212 43.94 24.70 16.37
C GLU A 212 42.45 24.50 16.05
N ALA A 213 41.83 25.59 15.62
CA ALA A 213 40.45 25.64 15.17
C ALA A 213 40.30 24.89 13.82
N PRO A 214 39.36 23.94 13.68
CA PRO A 214 38.94 23.52 12.36
C PRO A 214 37.95 24.55 11.78
N ALA A 215 38.22 24.91 10.53
CA ALA A 215 37.46 25.84 9.74
C ALA A 215 35.98 25.43 9.58
N ASP A 216 35.12 26.45 9.53
CA ASP A 216 33.69 26.47 9.23
C ASP A 216 33.21 25.35 8.28
N GLU A 217 32.66 24.28 8.83
CA GLU A 217 31.76 23.38 8.10
C GLU A 217 30.34 23.99 8.08
N PRO A 218 29.70 24.15 6.91
CA PRO A 218 28.39 24.76 6.84
C PRO A 218 27.34 23.85 7.50
N LEU A 219 26.70 24.37 8.55
CA LEU A 219 25.56 23.77 9.25
C LEU A 219 24.57 23.14 8.27
N GLN A 220 24.43 21.81 8.35
CA GLN A 220 23.49 21.07 7.50
C GLN A 220 22.05 21.40 7.93
N GLU A 221 21.28 22.07 7.04
CA GLU A 221 19.85 22.34 7.23
C GLU A 221 19.09 21.06 7.60
N THR A 222 18.40 21.10 8.74
CA THR A 222 17.57 20.01 9.23
C THR A 222 16.41 19.72 8.27
N GLU A 223 15.88 18.49 8.28
CA GLU A 223 14.71 18.13 7.45
C GLU A 223 13.50 19.04 7.70
N LYS A 224 13.37 19.56 8.92
CA LYS A 224 12.33 20.51 9.32
C LYS A 224 12.47 21.84 8.57
N GLU A 225 13.69 22.39 8.51
CA GLU A 225 13.98 23.64 7.80
C GLU A 225 13.77 23.49 6.28
N LYS A 226 14.21 22.36 5.69
CA LYS A 226 13.95 22.04 4.27
C LYS A 226 12.45 21.98 3.96
N LYS A 227 11.64 21.43 4.87
CA LYS A 227 10.17 21.34 4.73
C LYS A 227 9.50 22.70 4.81
N GLU A 228 9.96 23.57 5.70
CA GLU A 228 9.44 24.94 5.83
C GLU A 228 9.79 25.81 4.62
N ARG A 229 11.02 25.71 4.11
CA ARG A 229 11.45 26.45 2.91
C ARG A 229 10.68 26.03 1.66
N ARG A 230 10.40 24.73 1.49
CA ARG A 230 9.54 24.20 0.41
C ARG A 230 8.09 24.71 0.52
N LYS A 231 7.54 24.79 1.73
CA LYS A 231 6.20 25.38 1.97
C LYS A 231 6.18 26.88 1.63
N ALA A 232 7.20 27.62 2.01
CA ALA A 232 7.33 29.05 1.71
C ALA A 232 7.43 29.31 0.19
N GLN A 233 8.25 28.54 -0.53
CA GLN A 233 8.38 28.64 -1.99
C GLN A 233 7.08 28.29 -2.71
N LYS A 234 6.35 27.26 -2.27
CA LYS A 234 5.04 26.89 -2.87
C LYS A 234 4.00 27.99 -2.65
N LYS A 235 3.98 28.63 -1.48
CA LYS A 235 3.12 29.80 -1.19
C LYS A 235 3.49 31.00 -2.07
N ALA A 236 4.77 31.29 -2.26
CA ALA A 236 5.24 32.39 -3.11
C ALA A 236 4.87 32.18 -4.59
N ARG A 237 5.07 30.97 -5.13
CA ARG A 237 4.67 30.61 -6.52
C ARG A 237 3.15 30.75 -6.73
N LYS A 238 2.34 30.32 -5.77
CA LYS A 238 0.87 30.48 -5.84
C LYS A 238 0.44 31.95 -5.83
N LYS A 239 1.09 32.79 -5.01
CA LYS A 239 0.85 34.25 -5.01
C LYS A 239 1.26 34.91 -6.34
N ALA A 240 2.39 34.52 -6.92
CA ALA A 240 2.87 35.04 -8.20
C ALA A 240 1.92 34.66 -9.36
N ALA A 241 1.47 33.41 -9.43
CA ALA A 241 0.51 32.94 -10.43
C ALA A 241 -0.84 33.70 -10.35
N LYS A 242 -1.34 33.95 -9.13
CA LYS A 242 -2.57 34.73 -8.92
C LYS A 242 -2.42 36.19 -9.37
N LYS A 243 -1.25 36.80 -9.14
CA LYS A 243 -0.95 38.18 -9.58
C LYS A 243 -0.82 38.28 -11.10
N ALA A 244 -0.23 37.27 -11.74
CA ALA A 244 -0.14 37.19 -13.20
C ALA A 244 -1.50 36.96 -13.89
N GLY A 245 -2.37 36.15 -13.30
CA GLY A 245 -3.75 35.95 -13.78
C GLY A 245 -4.58 37.23 -13.73
N LYS A 246 -4.50 37.99 -12.63
CA LYS A 246 -5.20 39.27 -12.47
C LYS A 246 -4.73 40.34 -13.46
N LYS A 247 -3.42 40.38 -13.77
CA LYS A 247 -2.85 41.33 -14.74
C LYS A 247 -3.29 41.05 -16.19
N LYS A 248 -3.52 39.77 -16.55
CA LYS A 248 -4.05 39.37 -17.87
C LYS A 248 -5.55 39.68 -18.02
N SER A 249 -6.34 39.55 -16.95
CA SER A 249 -7.76 39.92 -16.99
C SER A 249 -7.98 41.42 -17.10
N ASP A 250 -7.14 42.24 -16.46
CA ASP A 250 -7.25 43.70 -16.51
C ASP A 250 -6.87 44.26 -17.90
N LYS A 251 -5.86 43.67 -18.56
CA LYS A 251 -5.45 44.05 -19.93
C LYS A 251 -6.48 43.67 -21.00
N LYS A 252 -7.14 42.51 -20.88
CA LYS A 252 -8.21 42.10 -21.81
C LYS A 252 -9.46 42.99 -21.70
N LYS A 253 -9.66 43.64 -20.55
CA LYS A 253 -10.80 44.55 -20.30
C LYS A 253 -10.52 45.98 -20.80
N SER A 254 -9.26 46.40 -20.87
CA SER A 254 -8.87 47.70 -21.45
C SER A 254 -8.90 47.69 -22.99
N ASP A 255 -8.51 46.58 -23.62
CA ASP A 255 -8.47 46.49 -25.09
C ASP A 255 -9.88 46.42 -25.69
N LYS A 256 -10.86 45.84 -24.98
CA LYS A 256 -12.28 45.78 -25.41
C LYS A 256 -13.05 47.10 -25.26
N LYS A 257 -12.43 48.17 -24.77
CA LYS A 257 -13.07 49.49 -24.55
C LYS A 257 -12.58 50.55 -25.54
N LYS A 258 -11.79 50.17 -26.55
CA LYS A 258 -11.17 51.04 -27.56
C LYS A 258 -11.61 50.76 -29.00
N ASP A 259 -12.50 49.79 -29.20
CA ASP A 259 -13.25 49.53 -30.44
C ASP A 259 -14.73 49.84 -30.18
#